data_AF-A0A936P362-F1
#
_entry.id   AF-A0A936P362-F1
#
_cell.length_a   1.000
_cell.length_b   1.000
_cell.length_c   1.000
_cell.angle_alpha   90.00
_cell.angle_beta   90.00
_cell.angle_gamma   90.00
#
_symmetry.space_group_name_H-M   'P 1'
#
loop_
_entity.id
_entity.type
_entity.pdbx_description
1 polymer ?
#
loop_
_entity_poly.entity_id
_entity_poly.type
_entity_poly.pdbx_seq_one_letter_code
_entity_poly.pdbx_strand_id
1 'polypeptide(L)'
;MQKEMMEMIEKTTETTMESARKIGELNQRTFEKLFQYQADLAAFYMDAGARGLELMTKAKGYQDLIAGQTSLLRECGERNMAALRESMAFANESSTEYGAMIQEGVKMAQEQAARASSMIKVAA
;
A
#
# COMPACT_ATOMS: atom_id res chain seq x y z
N MET A 1 8.93 33.42 26.28
CA MET A 1 8.23 34.02 25.11
C MET A 1 9.00 33.86 23.80
N GLN A 2 10.07 34.64 23.50
CA GLN A 2 10.69 34.60 22.16
C GLN A 2 11.45 33.28 21.87
N LYS A 3 12.16 32.72 22.87
CA LYS A 3 12.85 31.43 22.76
C LYS A 3 11.87 30.25 22.66
N GLU A 4 10.81 30.27 23.46
CA GLU A 4 9.72 29.27 23.39
C GLU A 4 8.95 29.34 22.05
N MET A 5 8.81 30.52 21.45
CA MET A 5 8.27 30.65 20.10
C MET A 5 9.20 30.09 19.01
N MET A 6 10.52 30.28 19.12
CA MET A 6 11.46 29.67 18.17
C MET A 6 11.46 28.15 18.27
N GLU A 7 11.54 27.60 19.49
CA GLU A 7 11.49 26.14 19.73
C GLU A 7 10.15 25.54 19.26
N MET A 8 9.05 26.30 19.36
CA MET A 8 7.74 25.89 18.83
C MET A 8 7.74 25.79 17.29
N ILE A 9 8.31 26.79 16.61
CA ILE A 9 8.38 26.81 15.15
C ILE A 9 9.27 25.66 14.68
N GLU A 10 10.45 25.46 15.26
CA GLU A 10 11.35 24.35 14.95
C GLU A 10 10.65 23.00 15.08
N LYS A 11 10.03 22.72 16.24
CA LYS A 11 9.36 21.45 16.48
C LYS A 11 8.18 21.21 15.54
N THR A 12 7.43 22.26 15.22
CA THR A 12 6.30 22.18 14.28
C THR A 12 6.79 21.89 12.86
N THR A 13 7.87 22.55 12.44
CA THR A 13 8.49 22.34 11.14
C THR A 13 9.07 20.93 11.02
N GLU A 14 9.82 20.45 12.02
CA GLU A 14 10.36 19.09 12.04
C GLU A 14 9.24 18.04 11.96
N THR A 15 8.20 18.18 12.78
CA THR A 15 7.09 17.20 12.79
C THR A 15 6.29 17.22 11.48
N THR A 16 6.15 18.40 10.86
CA THR A 16 5.51 18.55 9.54
C THR A 16 6.33 17.88 8.44
N MET A 17 7.66 18.08 8.46
CA MET A 17 8.57 17.44 7.50
C MET A 17 8.59 15.93 7.65
N GLU A 18 8.58 15.42 8.88
CA GLU A 18 8.50 13.99 9.16
C GLU A 18 7.18 13.39 8.66
N SER A 19 6.07 14.08 8.90
CA SER A 19 4.74 13.67 8.40
C SER A 19 4.70 13.63 6.87
N ALA A 20 5.21 14.67 6.20
CA ALA A 20 5.29 14.70 4.74
C ALA A 20 6.14 13.55 4.18
N ARG A 21 7.26 13.23 4.85
CA ARG A 21 8.12 12.10 4.49
C ARG A 21 7.39 10.77 4.63
N LYS A 22 6.69 10.53 5.75
CA LYS A 22 5.89 9.32 5.99
C LYS A 22 4.83 9.12 4.89
N ILE A 23 4.12 10.18 4.48
CA ILE A 23 3.15 10.12 3.37
C ILE A 23 3.84 9.74 2.06
N GLY A 24 4.99 10.37 1.77
CA GLY A 24 5.76 10.09 0.56
C GLY A 24 6.21 8.64 0.48
N GLU A 25 6.76 8.10 1.58
CA GLU A 25 7.21 6.71 1.68
C GLU A 25 6.05 5.72 1.55
N LEU A 26 4.89 6.02 2.16
CA LEU A 26 3.68 5.19 2.04
C LEU A 26 3.16 5.15 0.59
N ASN A 27 3.09 6.30 -0.08
CA ASN A 27 2.70 6.38 -1.48
C ASN A 27 3.67 5.59 -2.37
N GLN A 28 4.97 5.76 -2.19
CA GLN A 28 5.97 5.05 -2.98
C GLN A 28 5.84 3.54 -2.80
N ARG A 29 5.76 3.06 -1.56
CA ARG A 29 5.58 1.63 -1.26
C ARG A 29 4.28 1.07 -1.86
N THR A 30 3.22 1.89 -1.86
CA THR A 30 1.94 1.56 -2.49
C THR A 30 2.07 1.37 -3.99
N PHE A 31 2.71 2.33 -4.68
CA PHE A 31 2.95 2.24 -6.11
C PHE A 31 3.88 1.09 -6.48
N GLU A 32 4.94 0.85 -5.72
CA GLU A 32 5.85 -0.29 -5.92
C GLU A 32 5.10 -1.62 -5.82
N LYS A 33 4.29 -1.82 -4.78
CA LYS A 33 3.45 -3.04 -4.65
C LYS A 33 2.49 -3.18 -5.82
N LEU A 34 1.79 -2.12 -6.22
CA LEU A 34 0.86 -2.16 -7.36
C LEU A 34 1.56 -2.51 -8.67
N PHE A 35 2.75 -1.97 -8.90
CA PHE A 35 3.54 -2.30 -10.08
C PHE A 35 4.02 -3.75 -10.06
N GLN A 36 4.47 -4.23 -8.90
CA GLN A 36 4.86 -5.63 -8.73
C GLN A 36 3.70 -6.58 -9.05
N TYR A 37 2.48 -6.29 -8.58
CA TYR A 37 1.30 -7.09 -8.93
C TYR A 37 1.04 -7.15 -10.42
N GLN A 38 1.13 -6.00 -11.12
CA GLN A 38 0.91 -5.96 -12.56
C GLN A 38 1.99 -6.74 -13.33
N ALA A 39 3.25 -6.61 -12.91
CA ALA A 39 4.36 -7.35 -13.49
C ALA A 39 4.20 -8.86 -13.29
N ASP A 40 3.85 -9.30 -12.07
CA ASP A 40 3.69 -10.72 -11.77
C ASP A 40 2.48 -11.33 -12.49
N LEU A 41 1.36 -10.60 -12.60
CA LEU A 41 0.20 -11.04 -13.37
C LEU A 41 0.52 -11.13 -14.86
N ALA A 42 1.24 -10.15 -15.42
CA ALA A 42 1.66 -10.17 -16.81
C ALA A 42 2.58 -11.36 -17.11
N ALA A 43 3.59 -11.61 -16.25
CA ALA A 43 4.47 -12.76 -16.37
C ALA A 43 3.70 -14.08 -16.30
N PHE A 44 2.75 -14.19 -15.37
CA PHE A 44 1.89 -15.37 -15.25
C PHE A 44 1.05 -15.61 -16.51
N TYR A 45 0.38 -14.59 -17.06
CA TYR A 45 -0.43 -14.77 -18.26
C TYR A 45 0.40 -15.07 -19.51
N MET A 46 1.62 -14.52 -19.61
CA MET A 46 2.56 -14.88 -20.66
C MET A 46 2.96 -16.36 -20.56
N ASP A 47 3.31 -16.85 -19.37
CA ASP A 47 3.65 -18.26 -19.15
C ASP A 47 2.47 -19.19 -19.42
N ALA A 48 1.28 -18.86 -18.89
CA ALA A 48 0.06 -19.61 -19.12
C ALA A 48 -0.30 -19.67 -20.62
N GLY A 49 -0.11 -18.58 -21.35
CA GLY A 49 -0.29 -18.52 -22.80
C GLY A 49 0.68 -19.43 -23.56
N ALA A 50 1.97 -19.38 -23.20
CA ALA A 50 2.99 -20.25 -23.78
C ALA A 50 2.70 -21.74 -23.52
N ARG A 51 2.31 -22.09 -22.29
CA ARG A 51 1.90 -23.45 -21.90
C ARG A 51 0.62 -23.90 -22.62
N GLY A 52 -0.33 -22.99 -22.84
CA GLY A 52 -1.54 -23.26 -23.62
C GLY A 52 -1.22 -23.61 -25.08
N LEU A 53 -0.31 -22.86 -25.72
CA LEU A 53 0.19 -23.15 -27.05
C LEU A 53 0.94 -24.49 -27.10
N GLU A 54 1.76 -24.77 -26.09
CA GLU A 54 2.46 -26.04 -25.97
C GLU A 54 1.50 -27.23 -25.82
N LEU A 55 0.45 -27.07 -25.00
CA LEU A 55 -0.59 -28.09 -24.84
C LEU A 55 -1.29 -28.40 -26.16
N MET A 56 -1.63 -27.37 -26.94
CA MET A 56 -2.27 -27.55 -28.26
C MET A 56 -1.37 -28.25 -29.28
N THR A 57 -0.06 -28.04 -29.22
CA THR A 57 0.90 -28.60 -30.19
C THR A 57 1.42 -29.98 -29.80
N LYS A 58 1.42 -30.33 -28.50
CA LYS A 58 2.03 -31.57 -27.99
C LYS A 58 1.04 -32.58 -27.41
N ALA A 59 -0.23 -32.23 -27.21
CA ALA A 59 -1.22 -33.17 -26.69
C ALA A 59 -1.39 -34.38 -27.62
N LYS A 60 -1.39 -35.60 -27.05
CA LYS A 60 -1.54 -36.84 -27.83
C LYS A 60 -3.01 -37.22 -28.06
N GLY A 61 -3.95 -36.44 -27.52
CA GLY A 61 -5.38 -36.62 -27.70
C GLY A 61 -6.23 -35.64 -26.88
N TYR A 62 -7.55 -35.75 -27.04
CA TYR A 62 -8.53 -34.85 -26.41
C TYR A 62 -8.52 -34.90 -24.87
N GLN A 63 -8.19 -36.06 -24.28
CA GLN A 63 -8.06 -36.20 -22.82
C GLN A 63 -6.89 -35.39 -22.26
N ASP A 64 -5.74 -35.37 -22.94
CA ASP A 64 -4.58 -34.57 -22.55
C ASP A 64 -4.89 -33.07 -22.63
N LEU A 65 -5.66 -32.65 -23.65
CA LEU A 65 -6.12 -31.26 -23.79
C LEU A 65 -7.05 -30.85 -22.65
N ILE A 66 -8.05 -31.67 -22.31
CA ILE A 66 -8.98 -31.36 -21.20
C ILE A 66 -8.23 -31.32 -19.86
N ALA A 67 -7.33 -32.27 -19.63
CA ALA A 67 -6.54 -32.31 -18.40
C ALA A 67 -5.66 -31.05 -18.25
N GLY A 68 -4.97 -30.66 -19.33
CA GLY A 68 -4.14 -29.46 -19.31
C GLY A 68 -4.93 -28.15 -19.22
N GLN A 69 -6.07 -28.04 -19.91
CA GLN A 69 -6.97 -26.89 -19.75
C GLN A 69 -7.52 -26.79 -18.33
N THR A 70 -7.89 -27.92 -17.72
CA THR A 70 -8.38 -27.96 -16.33
C THR A 70 -7.29 -27.54 -15.35
N SER A 71 -6.04 -27.98 -15.55
CA SER A 71 -4.89 -27.54 -14.74
C SER A 71 -4.65 -26.04 -14.88
N LEU A 72 -4.60 -25.52 -16.11
CA LEU A 72 -4.40 -24.09 -16.37
C LEU A 72 -5.51 -23.24 -15.75
N LEU A 73 -6.77 -23.68 -15.86
CA LEU A 73 -7.90 -22.97 -15.27
C LEU A 73 -7.81 -22.93 -13.74
N ARG A 74 -7.43 -24.06 -13.12
CA ARG A 74 -7.23 -24.15 -11.68
C ARG A 74 -6.10 -23.23 -11.21
N GLU A 75 -4.96 -23.25 -11.89
CA GLU A 75 -3.81 -22.39 -11.57
C GLU A 75 -4.15 -20.90 -11.72
N CYS A 76 -4.87 -20.52 -12.78
CA CYS A 76 -5.41 -19.16 -12.94
C CYS A 76 -6.33 -18.78 -11.77
N GLY A 77 -7.22 -19.68 -11.35
CA GLY A 77 -8.11 -19.46 -10.21
C GLY A 77 -7.35 -19.28 -8.90
N GLU A 78 -6.38 -20.15 -8.62
CA GLU A 78 -5.53 -20.07 -7.43
C GLU A 78 -4.69 -18.78 -7.43
N ARG A 79 -4.12 -18.38 -8.57
CA ARG A 79 -3.33 -17.14 -8.69
C ARG A 79 -4.19 -15.89 -8.48
N ASN A 80 -5.39 -15.84 -9.07
CA ASN A 80 -6.33 -14.73 -8.87
C ASN A 80 -6.76 -14.61 -7.40
N MET A 81 -7.06 -15.74 -6.76
CA MET A 81 -7.41 -15.75 -5.33
C MET A 81 -6.25 -15.31 -4.44
N ALA A 82 -5.01 -15.69 -4.77
CA ALA A 82 -3.82 -15.20 -4.09
C ALA A 82 -3.66 -13.69 -4.26
N ALA A 83 -3.74 -13.18 -5.49
CA ALA A 83 -3.64 -11.75 -5.80
C ALA A 83 -4.72 -10.93 -5.09
N LEU A 84 -5.96 -11.44 -5.01
CA LEU A 84 -7.05 -10.80 -4.26
C LEU A 84 -6.75 -10.72 -2.76
N ARG A 85 -6.29 -11.81 -2.14
CA ARG A 85 -5.94 -11.83 -0.71
C ARG A 85 -4.82 -10.86 -0.39
N GLU A 86 -3.78 -10.87 -1.20
CA GLU A 86 -2.61 -10.04 -1.04
C GLU A 86 -2.98 -8.55 -1.22
N SER A 87 -3.83 -8.24 -2.21
CA SER A 87 -4.37 -6.89 -2.43
C SER A 87 -5.22 -6.40 -1.24
N MET A 88 -6.07 -7.27 -0.68
CA MET A 88 -6.86 -6.94 0.52
C MET A 88 -5.98 -6.70 1.74
N ALA A 89 -4.96 -7.53 1.96
CA ALA A 89 -4.01 -7.35 3.05
C ALA A 89 -3.29 -6.02 2.93
N PHE A 90 -2.80 -5.70 1.72
CA PHE A 90 -2.13 -4.44 1.44
C PHE A 90 -3.05 -3.20 1.59
N ALA A 91 -4.30 -3.29 1.13
CA ALA A 91 -5.27 -2.21 1.32
C ALA A 91 -5.57 -1.96 2.81
N ASN A 92 -5.68 -3.03 3.60
CA ASN A 92 -5.92 -2.93 5.04
C ASN A 92 -4.70 -2.34 5.79
N GLU A 93 -3.49 -2.76 5.43
CA GLU A 93 -2.23 -2.21 5.93
C GLU A 93 -2.15 -0.71 5.64
N SER A 94 -2.34 -0.32 4.38
CA SER A 94 -2.29 1.08 3.96
C SER A 94 -3.36 1.93 4.66
N SER A 95 -4.59 1.42 4.77
CA SER A 95 -5.67 2.12 5.47
C SER A 95 -5.38 2.33 6.95
N THR A 96 -4.77 1.33 7.60
CA THR A 96 -4.35 1.41 9.01
C THR A 96 -3.26 2.47 9.19
N GLU A 97 -2.24 2.47 8.32
CA GLU A 97 -1.16 3.45 8.36
C GLU A 97 -1.69 4.88 8.12
N TYR A 98 -2.54 5.10 7.10
CA TYR A 98 -3.19 6.39 6.89
C TYR A 98 -4.03 6.84 8.10
N GLY A 99 -4.79 5.92 8.70
CA GLY A 99 -5.58 6.20 9.90
C GLY A 99 -4.71 6.64 11.08
N ALA A 100 -3.57 5.99 11.29
CA ALA A 100 -2.61 6.36 12.32
C ALA A 100 -2.03 7.76 12.09
N MET A 101 -1.71 8.11 10.84
CA MET A 101 -1.21 9.45 10.49
C MET A 101 -2.27 10.55 10.73
N ILE A 102 -3.54 10.28 10.44
CA ILE A 102 -4.64 11.22 10.74
C ILE A 102 -4.76 11.40 12.25
N GLN A 103 -4.71 10.32 13.04
CA GLN A 103 -4.76 10.41 14.49
C GLN A 103 -3.57 11.18 15.07
N GLU A 104 -2.37 11.00 14.53
CA GLU A 104 -1.17 11.77 14.88
C GLU A 104 -1.37 13.26 14.60
N GLY A 105 -1.88 13.60 13.40
CA GLY A 105 -2.21 14.98 13.04
C GLY A 105 -3.26 15.64 13.95
N VAL A 106 -4.31 14.90 14.32
CA VAL A 106 -5.34 15.39 15.26
C VAL A 106 -4.75 15.65 16.65
N LYS A 107 -3.92 14.73 17.16
CA LYS A 107 -3.23 14.92 18.46
C LYS A 107 -2.33 16.14 18.43
N MET A 108 -1.55 16.32 17.36
CA MET A 108 -0.70 17.50 17.20
C MET A 108 -1.52 18.79 17.20
N ALA A 109 -2.65 18.83 16.47
CA ALA A 109 -3.52 19.99 16.45
C ALA A 109 -4.13 20.31 17.83
N GLN A 110 -4.53 19.28 18.59
CA GLN A 110 -5.03 19.43 19.95
C GLN A 110 -3.95 19.95 20.91
N GLU A 111 -2.72 19.42 20.82
CA GLU A 111 -1.59 19.89 21.62
C GLU A 111 -1.25 21.36 21.32
N GLN A 112 -1.26 21.74 20.04
CA GLN A 112 -1.05 23.13 19.64
C GLN A 112 -2.16 24.06 20.17
N ALA A 113 -3.43 23.65 20.06
CA ALA A 113 -4.56 24.42 20.57
C ALA A 113 -4.52 24.60 22.10
N ALA A 114 -4.21 23.52 22.84
CA ALA A 114 -4.08 23.56 24.30
C ALA A 114 -2.92 24.46 24.75
N ARG A 115 -1.77 24.39 24.06
CA ARG A 115 -0.60 25.22 24.36
C ARG A 115 -0.82 26.69 23.98
N ALA A 116 -1.47 26.99 22.86
CA ALA A 116 -1.86 28.35 22.50
C ALA A 116 -2.81 28.97 23.55
N SER A 117 -3.80 28.21 24.03
CA SER A 117 -4.68 28.64 25.11
C SER A 117 -3.92 28.93 26.42
N SER A 118 -2.91 28.11 26.75
CA SER A 118 -2.08 28.32 27.94
C SER A 118 -1.22 29.59 27.85
N MET A 119 -0.64 29.90 26.68
CA MET A 119 0.14 31.12 26.48
C MET A 119 -0.74 32.39 26.57
N ILE A 120 -1.97 32.34 26.03
CA ILE A 120 -2.93 33.45 26.15
C ILE A 120 -3.30 33.70 27.61
N LYS A 121 -3.47 32.65 28.42
CA LYS A 121 -3.75 32.76 29.86
C LYS A 121 -2.59 33.29 30.70
N VAL A 122 -1.35 33.09 30.25
CA VAL A 122 -0.15 33.58 30.95
C VAL A 122 0.20 35.03 30.54
N ALA A 123 -0.30 35.49 29.38
CA ALA A 123 -0.08 36.84 28.87
C ALA A 123 -1.20 37.85 29.26
N ALA A 124 -2.30 37.39 29.84
CA ALA A 124 -3.42 38.20 30.35
C ALA A 124 -3.33 38.34 31.88
#